data_AF-A0A7W8H9B4-F1
#
_entry.id   AF-A0A7W8H9B4-F1
#
_cell.length_a   1.000
_cell.length_b   1.000
_cell.length_c   1.000
_cell.angle_alpha   90.00
_cell.angle_beta   90.00
_cell.angle_gamma   90.00
#
_symmetry.space_group_name_H-M   'P 1'
#
loop_
_entity.id
_entity.type
_entity.pdbx_description
1 polymer ?
#
loop_
_entity_poly.entity_id
_entity_poly.type
_entity_poly.pdbx_seq_one_letter_code
_entity_poly.pdbx_strand_id
1 'polypeptide(L)'
;MDEKMFVVCHMLSSLDGKIDGAFFGTSKAAASIKAYGDLRNFYHCQATLYGTTTMLGGYADGKLEKSLPQDQYMLRDDWINKDGTCQRHFIYICREGPV
;
A
#
# COMPACT_ATOMS: atom_id res chain seq x y z
N MET A 1 20.98 -5.78 -17.76
CA MET A 1 20.68 -4.44 -17.22
C MET A 1 20.06 -4.68 -15.87
N ASP A 2 20.73 -4.30 -14.80
CA ASP A 2 20.13 -4.35 -13.46
C ASP A 2 19.04 -3.27 -13.42
N GLU A 3 17.78 -3.68 -13.33
CA GLU A 3 16.68 -2.76 -13.09
C GLU A 3 16.87 -2.12 -11.73
N LYS A 4 17.08 -0.81 -11.70
CA LYS A 4 17.22 -0.07 -10.45
C LYS A 4 15.84 0.11 -9.83
N MET A 5 15.65 -0.45 -8.64
CA MET A 5 14.42 -0.28 -7.86
C MET A 5 14.15 1.22 -7.62
N PHE A 6 12.89 1.63 -7.79
CA PHE A 6 12.44 2.99 -7.51
C PHE A 6 11.15 2.97 -6.70
N VAL A 7 10.90 4.08 -6.00
CA VAL A 7 9.70 4.28 -5.19
C VAL A 7 8.96 5.51 -5.71
N VAL A 8 7.65 5.37 -5.91
CA VAL A 8 6.77 6.48 -6.28
C VAL A 8 5.90 6.82 -5.09
N CYS A 9 6.07 8.04 -4.56
CA CYS A 9 5.14 8.60 -3.58
C CYS A 9 4.11 9.45 -4.31
N HIS A 10 2.83 9.08 -4.19
CA HIS A 10 1.73 9.87 -4.74
C HIS A 10 0.57 9.90 -3.74
N MET A 11 -0.09 11.06 -3.65
CA MET A 11 -1.18 11.31 -2.72
C MET A 11 -2.39 11.86 -3.49
N LEU A 12 -3.58 11.40 -3.09
CA LEU A 12 -4.83 12.02 -3.47
C LEU A 12 -5.30 12.87 -2.29
N SER A 13 -5.44 14.18 -2.50
CA SER A 13 -5.88 15.12 -1.47
C SER A 13 -7.02 16.01 -1.96
N SER A 14 -7.79 16.55 -1.04
CA SER A 14 -8.63 17.71 -1.29
C SER A 14 -7.80 18.98 -1.51
N LEU A 15 -8.48 20.04 -1.94
CA LEU A 15 -7.88 21.37 -2.11
C LEU A 15 -7.41 21.99 -0.79
N ASP A 16 -8.03 21.62 0.34
CA ASP A 16 -7.59 22.02 1.69
C ASP A 16 -6.52 21.07 2.28
N GLY A 17 -5.99 20.15 1.48
CA GLY A 17 -4.85 19.30 1.85
C GLY A 17 -5.20 18.05 2.66
N LYS A 18 -6.48 17.70 2.81
CA LYS A 18 -6.90 16.48 3.51
C LYS A 18 -6.74 15.27 2.61
N ILE A 19 -6.21 14.19 3.19
CA ILE A 19 -5.97 12.91 2.50
C ILE A 19 -6.98 11.82 2.91
N ASP A 20 -7.94 12.17 3.75
CA ASP A 20 -9.07 11.35 4.17
C ASP A 20 -10.36 12.20 4.30
N GLY A 21 -11.49 11.53 4.54
CA GLY A 21 -12.77 12.17 4.84
C GLY A 21 -13.91 11.75 3.92
N ALA A 22 -15.14 12.12 4.32
CA ALA A 22 -16.38 11.69 3.67
C ALA A 22 -16.47 12.05 2.18
N PHE A 23 -15.77 13.10 1.74
CA PHE A 23 -15.80 13.53 0.34
C PHE A 23 -15.21 12.49 -0.63
N PHE A 24 -14.27 11.64 -0.17
CA PHE A 24 -13.75 10.52 -0.95
C PHE A 24 -14.78 9.41 -1.16
N GLY A 25 -15.81 9.32 -0.31
CA GLY A 25 -16.93 8.40 -0.51
C GLY A 25 -17.97 8.89 -1.53
N THR A 26 -17.82 10.10 -2.07
CA THR A 26 -18.81 10.67 -2.97
C THR A 26 -18.60 10.24 -4.42
N SER A 27 -19.69 10.15 -5.19
CA SER A 27 -19.61 9.87 -6.63
C SER A 27 -18.78 10.91 -7.41
N LYS A 28 -18.72 12.16 -6.92
CA LYS A 28 -17.91 13.22 -7.52
C LYS A 28 -16.40 12.95 -7.41
N ALA A 29 -15.95 12.20 -6.40
CA ALA A 29 -14.55 11.85 -6.22
C ALA A 29 -14.13 10.62 -7.07
N ALA A 30 -15.07 9.89 -7.66
CA ALA A 30 -14.80 8.61 -8.32
C ALA A 30 -13.75 8.70 -9.43
N ALA A 31 -13.79 9.74 -10.27
CA ALA A 31 -12.81 9.94 -11.33
C ALA A 31 -11.39 10.17 -10.77
N SER A 32 -11.26 10.99 -9.73
CA SER A 32 -9.97 11.26 -9.07
C SER A 32 -9.42 10.02 -8.35
N ILE A 33 -10.29 9.24 -7.71
CA ILE A 33 -9.92 7.97 -7.06
C ILE A 33 -9.43 6.96 -8.10
N LYS A 34 -10.13 6.85 -9.23
CA LYS A 34 -9.71 5.98 -10.34
C LYS A 34 -8.33 6.40 -10.86
N ALA A 35 -8.14 7.70 -11.15
CA ALA A 35 -6.86 8.22 -11.62
C ALA A 35 -5.73 7.96 -10.61
N TYR A 36 -5.98 8.16 -9.31
CA TYR A 36 -5.05 7.85 -8.23
C TYR A 36 -4.66 6.35 -8.21
N GLY A 37 -5.64 5.46 -8.41
CA GLY A 37 -5.40 4.02 -8.49
C GLY A 37 -4.63 3.59 -9.73
N ASP A 38 -4.93 4.19 -10.89
CA ASP A 38 -4.32 3.87 -12.18
C ASP A 38 -2.83 4.25 -12.25
N LEU A 39 -2.36 5.20 -11.43
CA LEU A 39 -0.94 5.56 -11.35
C LEU A 39 -0.04 4.36 -11.04
N ARG A 40 -0.53 3.38 -10.27
CA ARG A 40 0.23 2.15 -9.94
C ARG A 40 0.50 1.33 -11.19
N ASN A 41 -0.48 1.23 -12.09
CA ASN A 41 -0.31 0.55 -13.37
C ASN A 41 0.62 1.34 -14.29
N PHE A 42 0.48 2.67 -14.32
CA PHE A 42 1.31 3.55 -15.16
C PHE A 42 2.80 3.44 -14.82
N TYR A 43 3.14 3.41 -13.53
CA TYR A 43 4.52 3.24 -13.07
C TYR A 43 4.95 1.78 -12.91
N HIS A 44 4.13 0.81 -13.33
CA HIS A 44 4.41 -0.62 -13.16
C HIS A 44 4.78 -1.00 -11.72
N CYS A 45 4.16 -0.35 -10.73
CA CYS A 45 4.40 -0.62 -9.32
C CYS A 45 3.87 -2.02 -8.97
N GLN A 46 4.77 -2.91 -8.57
CA GLN A 46 4.41 -4.27 -8.12
C GLN A 46 3.85 -4.27 -6.69
N ALA A 47 4.10 -3.21 -5.92
CA ALA A 47 3.76 -3.10 -4.52
C ALA A 47 3.20 -1.71 -4.17
N THR A 48 2.31 -1.66 -3.18
CA THR A 48 1.84 -0.44 -2.53
C THR A 48 2.15 -0.52 -1.04
N LEU A 49 2.72 0.55 -0.49
CA LEU A 49 3.04 0.66 0.92
C LEU A 49 2.07 1.63 1.59
N TYR A 50 1.46 1.20 2.69
CA TYR A 50 0.61 2.04 3.52
C TYR A 50 0.96 1.93 5.00
N GLY A 51 0.73 3.04 5.71
CA GLY A 51 0.75 3.02 7.17
C GLY A 51 -0.41 2.21 7.75
N THR A 52 -0.24 1.73 8.98
CA THR A 52 -1.24 0.89 9.67
C THR A 52 -2.62 1.56 9.75
N THR A 53 -2.68 2.87 10.04
CA THR A 53 -3.94 3.63 10.11
C THR A 53 -4.69 3.61 8.78
N THR A 54 -3.99 3.87 7.67
CA THR A 54 -4.58 3.87 6.32
C THR A 54 -5.05 2.48 5.92
N MET A 55 -4.27 1.44 6.24
CA MET A 55 -4.65 0.06 5.97
C MET A 55 -5.96 -0.32 6.66
N LEU A 56 -6.09 -0.02 7.95
CA LEU A 56 -7.30 -0.31 8.72
C LEU A 56 -8.49 0.54 8.27
N GLY A 57 -8.25 1.77 7.82
CA GLY A 57 -9.30 2.68 7.41
C GLY A 57 -9.95 2.38 6.06
N GLY A 58 -9.29 1.63 5.17
CA GLY A 58 -9.82 1.46 3.82
C GLY A 58 -9.31 0.29 2.98
N TYR A 59 -8.37 -0.52 3.47
CA TYR A 59 -7.77 -1.60 2.67
C TYR A 59 -7.75 -2.97 3.38
N ALA A 60 -8.20 -3.05 4.64
CA ALA A 60 -8.24 -4.29 5.41
C ALA A 60 -9.62 -4.48 6.06
N ASP A 61 -10.03 -5.74 6.21
CA ASP A 61 -11.26 -6.12 6.93
C ASP A 61 -11.11 -6.07 8.47
N GLY A 62 -10.00 -5.51 8.96
CA GLY A 62 -9.69 -5.38 10.38
C GLY A 62 -8.31 -5.92 10.74
N LYS A 63 -8.06 -6.07 12.04
CA LYS A 63 -6.84 -6.69 12.56
C LYS A 63 -7.04 -8.19 12.66
N LEU A 64 -5.99 -8.95 12.37
CA LEU A 64 -5.96 -10.38 12.71
C LEU A 64 -6.01 -10.52 14.24
N GLU A 65 -6.95 -11.32 14.75
CA GLU A 65 -7.11 -11.53 16.19
C GLU A 65 -5.96 -12.33 16.81
N LYS A 66 -5.38 -13.25 16.03
CA LYS A 66 -4.17 -13.99 16.41
C LYS A 66 -2.97 -13.42 15.67
N SER A 67 -1.88 -13.23 16.39
CA SER A 67 -0.60 -12.92 15.77
C SER A 67 -0.25 -14.00 14.76
N LEU A 68 0.14 -13.60 13.55
CA LEU A 68 0.79 -14.52 12.62
C LEU A 68 2.02 -15.14 13.32
N PRO A 69 2.35 -16.40 13.02
CA PRO A 69 3.57 -17.01 13.51
C PRO A 69 4.73 -16.08 13.17
N GLN A 70 5.49 -15.66 14.17
CA GLN A 70 6.66 -14.84 13.92
C GLN A 70 7.70 -15.75 13.25
N ASP A 71 7.87 -15.59 11.96
CA ASP A 71 8.95 -16.19 11.21
C ASP A 71 10.30 -15.68 11.78
N GLN A 72 11.19 -16.64 12.05
CA GLN A 72 12.53 -16.39 12.56
C GLN A 72 13.26 -15.40 11.65
N TYR A 73 13.79 -14.33 12.24
CA TYR A 73 14.74 -13.38 11.64
C TYR A 73 14.53 -13.16 10.14
N MET A 74 13.76 -12.13 9.78
CA MET A 74 13.87 -11.57 8.44
C MET A 74 15.35 -11.21 8.20
N LEU A 75 15.99 -11.96 7.30
CA LEU A 75 17.29 -11.60 6.77
C LEU A 75 17.17 -10.18 6.21
N ARG A 76 18.21 -9.36 6.35
CA ARG A 76 18.23 -8.01 5.76
C ARG A 76 18.29 -8.03 4.23
N ASP A 77 18.27 -9.21 3.62
CA ASP A 77 18.25 -9.39 2.19
C ASP A 77 16.83 -9.16 1.66
N ASP A 78 16.74 -8.60 0.46
CA ASP A 78 15.46 -8.37 -0.20
C ASP A 78 14.74 -9.70 -0.45
N TRP A 79 13.59 -9.89 0.23
CA TRP A 79 12.79 -11.09 0.08
C TRP A 79 11.71 -10.90 -1.00
N ILE A 80 11.78 -11.73 -2.05
CA ILE A 80 10.79 -11.77 -3.12
C ILE A 80 9.82 -12.93 -2.88
N ASN A 81 8.54 -12.62 -2.69
CA ASN A 81 7.48 -13.63 -2.61
C ASN A 81 7.26 -14.26 -3.99
N LYS A 82 7.79 -15.48 -4.21
CA LYS A 82 7.65 -16.20 -5.49
C LYS A 82 6.19 -16.48 -5.87
N ASP A 83 5.34 -16.83 -4.91
CA ASP A 83 3.93 -17.15 -5.16
C ASP A 83 3.10 -15.92 -5.52
N GLY A 84 3.51 -14.76 -5.01
CA GLY A 84 2.86 -13.50 -5.31
C GLY A 84 3.37 -12.82 -6.59
N THR A 85 4.41 -13.32 -7.26
CA THR A 85 4.86 -12.73 -8.53
C THR A 85 3.78 -12.76 -9.63
N CYS A 86 2.83 -13.70 -9.54
CA CYS A 86 1.62 -13.74 -10.38
C CYS A 86 0.51 -12.78 -9.89
N GLN A 87 0.57 -12.29 -8.65
CA GLN A 87 -0.40 -11.39 -8.04
C GLN A 87 0.10 -9.95 -8.21
N ARG A 88 -0.44 -9.23 -9.20
CA ARG A 88 0.05 -7.92 -9.66
C ARG A 88 0.09 -6.79 -8.60
N HIS A 89 -0.41 -7.01 -7.39
CA HIS A 89 -0.44 -5.98 -6.35
C HIS A 89 -0.20 -6.58 -4.96
N PHE A 90 0.96 -6.29 -4.38
CA PHE A 90 1.23 -6.55 -2.97
C PHE A 90 0.91 -5.31 -2.14
N ILE A 91 0.29 -5.49 -0.96
CA ILE A 91 0.11 -4.42 0.01
C ILE A 91 1.02 -4.69 1.21
N TYR A 92 1.96 -3.80 1.46
CA TYR A 92 2.88 -3.88 2.60
C TYR A 92 2.40 -2.96 3.72
N ILE A 93 2.48 -3.46 4.95
CA ILE A 93 2.20 -2.70 6.17
C ILE A 93 3.52 -2.49 6.89
N CYS A 94 3.94 -1.23 7.05
CA CYS A 94 5.07 -0.92 7.90
C CYS A 94 4.62 -1.10 9.37
N ARG A 95 5.15 -2.12 10.05
CA ARG A 95 5.12 -2.19 11.51
C ARG A 95 6.35 -1.48 12.05
N GLU A 96 6.15 -0.49 12.91
CA GLU A 96 7.24 -0.05 13.79
C GLU A 96 7.59 -1.25 14.69
N GLY A 97 8.84 -1.71 14.61
CA GLY A 97 9.40 -2.62 15.61
C GLY A 97 9.58 -1.87 16.94
N PRO A 98 9.72 -2.58 18.08
CA PRO A 98 10.13 -1.92 19.31
C PRO A 98 11.47 -1.23 19.09
N VAL A 99 11.53 0.06 19.44
CA VAL A 99 12.73 0.91 19.44
C VAL A 99 13.73 0.40 20.46
#